data_AF-A0A821PHR1-F1
#
_entry.id   AF-A0A821PHR1-F1
#
_cell.length_a   1.000
_cell.length_b   1.000
_cell.length_c   1.000
_cell.angle_alpha   90.00
_cell.angle_beta   90.00
_cell.angle_gamma   90.00
#
_symmetry.space_group_name_H-M   'P 1'
#
loop_
_entity.id
_entity.type
_entity.pdbx_description
1 polymer ?
#
loop_
_entity_poly.entity_id
_entity_poly.type
_entity_poly.pdbx_seq_one_letter_code
_entity_poly.pdbx_strand_id
1 'polypeptide(L)'
;MTRGLKFARLLQRLERCSESIMYHDEINSVVQQIKQMKSIMMPLQFHPIQVFDETKHIVDMVAKEYLQKATDDTHHLVPVNVLGDGNCLYHSIVVLMNNPLMTASELR
;
A
#
# COMPACT_ATOMS: atom_id res chain seq x y z
N MET A 1 13.09 20.72 5.81
CA MET A 1 13.26 19.37 5.21
C MET A 1 12.68 18.33 6.18
N THR A 2 11.64 17.60 5.78
CA THR A 2 10.91 16.67 6.67
C THR A 2 11.74 15.40 6.96
N ARG A 3 11.49 14.74 8.09
CA ARG A 3 12.24 13.54 8.52
C ARG A 3 12.11 12.37 7.53
N GLY A 4 10.94 12.23 6.88
CA GLY A 4 10.73 11.23 5.82
C GLY A 4 11.59 11.46 4.58
N LEU A 5 11.79 12.74 4.19
CA LEU A 5 12.65 13.09 3.05
C LEU A 5 14.13 12.76 3.31
N LYS A 6 14.58 12.86 4.58
CA LYS A 6 15.93 12.43 5.00
C LYS A 6 16.10 10.93 4.87
N PHE A 7 15.11 10.15 5.31
CA PHE A 7 15.15 8.69 5.25
C PHE A 7 15.16 8.17 3.80
N ALA A 8 14.30 8.73 2.94
CA ALA A 8 14.25 8.39 1.52
C ALA A 8 15.60 8.63 0.81
N ARG A 9 16.29 9.74 1.12
CA ARG A 9 17.63 10.02 0.58
C ARG A 9 18.70 9.03 1.05
N LEU A 10 18.62 8.52 2.28
CA LEU A 10 19.56 7.51 2.78
C LEU A 10 19.35 6.16 2.09
N LEU A 11 18.10 5.78 1.83
CA LEU A 11 17.80 4.55 1.07
C LEU A 11 18.34 4.61 -0.36
N GLN A 12 18.13 5.73 -1.07
CA GLN A 12 18.69 5.92 -2.42
C GLN A 12 20.22 5.89 -2.45
N ARG A 13 20.88 6.37 -1.38
CA ARG A 13 22.35 6.28 -1.28
C ARG A 13 22.81 4.85 -1.04
N LEU A 14 22.10 4.11 -0.19
CA LEU A 14 22.42 2.72 0.10
C LEU A 14 22.31 1.84 -1.17
N GLU A 15 21.25 2.06 -1.95
CA GLU A 15 21.02 1.38 -3.23
C GLU A 15 22.20 1.58 -4.19
N ARG A 16 22.63 2.84 -4.39
CA ARG A 16 23.79 3.17 -5.23
C ARG A 16 25.11 2.59 -4.72
N CYS A 17 25.34 2.59 -3.41
CA CYS A 17 26.58 2.04 -2.85
C CYS A 17 26.61 0.52 -2.93
N SER A 18 25.46 -0.16 -2.94
CA SER A 18 25.37 -1.63 -2.96
C SER A 18 25.76 -2.29 -4.29
N GLU A 19 25.88 -1.51 -5.37
CA GLU A 19 26.26 -1.97 -6.70
C GLU A 19 27.76 -2.23 -6.87
N SER A 20 28.60 -1.90 -5.87
CA SER A 20 30.04 -2.15 -5.93
C SER A 20 30.66 -2.48 -4.56
N ILE A 21 31.45 -3.57 -4.51
CA ILE A 21 32.12 -4.10 -3.32
C ILE A 21 33.13 -3.10 -2.71
N MET A 22 33.59 -2.12 -3.50
CA MET A 22 34.55 -1.10 -3.07
C MET A 22 33.99 -0.08 -2.05
N TYR A 23 32.69 -0.05 -1.81
CA TYR A 23 32.05 0.93 -0.91
C TYR A 23 31.63 0.34 0.44
N HIS A 24 32.24 -0.76 0.89
CA HIS A 24 31.84 -1.46 2.13
C HIS A 24 31.75 -0.53 3.35
N ASP A 25 32.69 0.40 3.52
CA ASP A 25 32.69 1.35 4.64
C ASP A 25 31.58 2.40 4.53
N GLU A 26 31.29 2.87 3.31
CA GLU A 26 30.19 3.81 3.07
C GLU A 26 28.83 3.14 3.26
N ILE A 27 28.67 1.89 2.80
CA ILE A 27 27.49 1.06 3.05
C ILE A 27 27.28 0.92 4.56
N ASN A 28 28.33 0.56 5.31
CA ASN A 28 28.25 0.42 6.76
C ASN A 28 27.86 1.73 7.44
N SER A 29 28.42 2.87 7.01
CA SER A 29 28.07 4.19 7.53
C SER A 29 26.60 4.55 7.28
N VAL A 30 26.10 4.32 6.06
CA VAL A 30 24.69 4.59 5.71
C VAL A 30 23.75 3.67 6.48
N VAL A 31 24.09 2.38 6.64
CA VAL A 31 23.32 1.42 7.43
C VAL A 31 23.22 1.84 8.90
N GLN A 32 24.31 2.35 9.50
CA GLN A 32 24.27 2.83 10.89
C GLN A 32 23.39 4.07 11.05
N GLN A 33 23.43 5.01 10.09
CA GLN A 33 22.55 6.18 10.11
C GLN A 33 21.07 5.78 9.97
N ILE A 34 20.76 4.80 9.12
CA ILE A 34 19.41 4.23 8.98
C ILE A 34 18.95 3.57 10.28
N LYS A 35 19.82 2.80 10.95
CA LYS A 35 19.50 2.16 12.25
C LYS A 35 19.20 3.19 13.34
N GLN A 36 20.00 4.25 13.43
CA GLN A 36 19.76 5.35 14.37
C GLN A 36 18.45 6.08 14.06
N MET A 37 18.17 6.39 12.78
CA MET A 37 16.88 6.97 12.39
C MET A 37 15.71 6.05 12.70
N LYS A 38 15.85 4.74 12.48
CA LYS A 38 14.84 3.73 12.83
C LYS A 38 14.56 3.67 14.33
N SER A 39 15.56 3.87 15.19
CA SER A 39 15.35 3.92 16.65
C SER A 39 14.63 5.20 17.11
N ILE A 40 14.80 6.30 16.38
CA ILE A 40 14.13 7.58 16.65
C ILE A 40 12.72 7.63 16.01
N MET A 41 12.49 6.84 14.96
CA MET A 41 11.16 6.59 14.43
C MET A 41 10.41 5.73 15.45
N MET A 42 9.66 6.39 16.33
CA MET A 42 8.65 5.69 17.12
C MET A 42 7.81 4.84 16.16
N PRO A 43 7.58 3.55 16.46
CA PRO A 43 6.68 2.74 15.67
C PRO A 43 5.39 3.53 15.51
N LEU A 44 4.91 3.70 14.28
CA LEU A 44 3.55 4.12 14.04
C LEU A 44 2.68 3.08 14.73
N GLN A 45 2.23 3.39 15.95
CA GLN A 45 1.27 2.56 16.64
C GLN A 45 -0.05 2.74 15.91
N PHE A 46 -0.26 1.86 14.93
CA PHE A 46 -1.54 1.73 14.27
C PHE A 46 -2.51 1.23 15.32
N HIS A 47 -3.36 2.14 15.78
CA HIS A 47 -4.52 1.80 16.58
C HIS A 47 -5.69 1.76 15.60
N PRO A 48 -6.15 0.57 15.19
CA PRO A 48 -7.34 0.46 14.37
C PRO A 48 -8.49 1.17 15.10
N ILE A 49 -9.15 2.12 14.44
CA ILE A 49 -10.31 2.82 15.01
C ILE A 49 -11.46 1.83 15.27
N GLN A 50 -11.45 0.70 14.55
CA GLN A 50 -12.34 -0.43 14.76
C GLN A 50 -11.52 -1.70 14.94
N VAL A 51 -11.56 -2.25 16.15
CA VAL A 51 -11.15 -3.63 16.38
C VAL A 51 -12.33 -4.50 15.96
N PHE A 52 -12.10 -5.43 15.03
CA PHE A 52 -13.11 -6.40 14.65
C PHE A 52 -13.44 -7.26 15.87
N ASP A 53 -14.60 -6.99 16.44
CA ASP A 53 -15.18 -7.73 17.57
C ASP A 53 -16.10 -8.82 17.02
N GLU A 54 -15.65 -10.08 17.03
CA GLU A 54 -16.41 -11.24 16.55
C GLU A 54 -17.76 -11.44 17.28
N THR A 55 -17.92 -10.86 18.47
CA THR A 55 -19.19 -10.92 19.23
C THR A 55 -20.21 -9.88 18.77
N LYS A 56 -19.75 -8.80 18.12
CA LYS A 56 -20.61 -7.70 17.62
C LYS A 56 -20.73 -7.69 16.10
N HIS A 57 -19.66 -8.01 15.39
CA HIS A 57 -19.61 -8.04 13.94
C HIS A 57 -19.97 -9.44 13.47
N ILE A 58 -21.27 -9.67 13.34
CA ILE A 58 -21.81 -10.90 12.80
C ILE A 58 -21.78 -10.78 11.27
N VAL A 59 -21.37 -11.86 10.60
CA VAL A 59 -21.43 -11.93 9.14
C VAL A 59 -22.88 -11.83 8.69
N ASP A 60 -23.18 -10.86 7.85
CA ASP A 60 -24.48 -10.78 7.18
C ASP A 60 -24.59 -11.93 6.18
N MET A 61 -25.41 -12.93 6.52
CA MET A 61 -25.61 -14.12 5.70
C MET A 61 -26.30 -13.81 4.38
N VAL A 62 -27.16 -12.78 4.33
CA VAL A 62 -27.83 -12.34 3.11
C VAL A 62 -26.80 -11.71 2.16
N ALA A 63 -25.98 -10.79 2.67
CA ALA A 63 -24.90 -10.19 1.88
C ALA A 63 -23.90 -11.26 1.40
N LYS A 64 -23.58 -12.25 2.25
CA LYS A 64 -22.73 -13.38 1.89
C LYS A 64 -23.31 -14.20 0.73
N GLU A 65 -24.61 -14.51 0.76
CA GLU A 65 -25.26 -15.22 -0.35
C GLU A 65 -25.26 -14.41 -1.65
N TYR A 66 -25.50 -13.11 -1.59
CA TYR A 66 -25.42 -12.24 -2.76
C TYR A 66 -24.01 -12.20 -3.35
N LEU A 67 -22.99 -12.07 -2.49
CA LEU A 67 -21.59 -12.13 -2.92
C LEU A 67 -21.27 -13.47 -3.57
N GLN A 68 -21.68 -14.57 -2.93
CA GLN A 68 -21.41 -15.91 -3.45
C GLN A 68 -22.05 -16.14 -4.83
N LYS A 69 -23.33 -15.78 -4.99
CA LYS A 69 -24.01 -15.82 -6.30
C LYS A 69 -23.32 -14.96 -7.35
N ALA A 70 -22.83 -13.79 -6.96
CA ALA A 70 -22.11 -12.90 -7.86
C ALA A 70 -20.71 -13.41 -8.20
N THR A 71 -20.07 -14.21 -7.34
CA THR A 71 -18.70 -14.70 -7.54
C THR A 71 -18.60 -16.08 -8.16
N ASP A 72 -19.61 -16.94 -8.02
CA ASP A 72 -19.55 -18.34 -8.47
C ASP A 72 -19.30 -18.46 -9.99
N ASP A 73 -19.75 -17.48 -10.78
CA ASP A 73 -19.49 -17.43 -12.23
C ASP A 73 -18.24 -16.61 -12.62
N THR A 74 -17.50 -16.07 -11.65
CA THR A 74 -16.41 -15.10 -11.92
C THR A 74 -15.02 -15.70 -11.95
N HIS A 75 -14.89 -17.04 -11.86
CA HIS A 75 -13.60 -17.72 -11.84
C HIS A 75 -12.73 -17.47 -13.08
N HIS A 76 -13.34 -17.06 -14.18
CA HIS A 76 -12.65 -16.71 -15.42
C HIS A 76 -12.23 -15.23 -15.50
N LEU A 77 -12.65 -14.40 -14.54
CA LEU A 77 -12.36 -12.97 -14.50
C LEU A 77 -11.08 -12.71 -13.70
N VAL A 78 -10.30 -11.72 -14.15
CA VAL A 78 -9.10 -11.25 -13.43
C VAL A 78 -9.47 -9.98 -12.67
N PRO A 79 -9.37 -9.96 -11.32
CA PRO A 79 -9.67 -8.76 -10.55
C PRO A 79 -8.66 -7.66 -10.87
N VAL A 80 -9.17 -6.44 -11.03
CA VAL A 80 -8.35 -5.25 -11.25
C VAL A 80 -7.95 -4.66 -9.90
N ASN A 81 -6.65 -4.46 -9.70
CA ASN A 81 -6.15 -3.78 -8.50
C ASN A 81 -6.41 -2.28 -8.61
N VAL A 82 -7.14 -1.73 -7.64
CA VAL A 82 -7.47 -0.31 -7.54
C VAL A 82 -7.13 0.25 -6.16
N LEU A 83 -7.03 1.58 -6.05
CA LEU A 83 -6.71 2.25 -4.80
C LEU A 83 -7.88 2.14 -3.80
N GLY A 84 -7.55 1.88 -2.53
CA GLY A 84 -8.50 1.81 -1.41
C GLY A 84 -8.82 3.18 -0.81
N ASP A 85 -9.12 4.18 -1.65
CA ASP A 85 -9.38 5.57 -1.24
C ASP A 85 -10.88 5.91 -1.13
N GLY A 86 -11.76 4.91 -1.30
CA GLY A 86 -13.21 5.07 -1.35
C GLY A 86 -13.78 5.29 -2.75
N ASN A 87 -12.95 5.39 -3.79
CA ASN A 87 -13.37 5.59 -5.19
C ASN A 87 -13.12 4.34 -6.07
N CYS A 88 -13.06 3.15 -5.47
CA CYS A 88 -12.67 1.91 -6.15
C CYS A 88 -13.51 1.59 -7.40
N LEU A 89 -14.80 1.93 -7.41
CA LEU A 89 -15.67 1.77 -8.59
C LEU A 89 -15.17 2.61 -9.78
N TYR A 90 -14.93 3.90 -9.57
CA TYR A 90 -14.47 4.82 -10.60
C TYR A 90 -13.06 4.44 -11.09
N HIS A 91 -12.16 4.08 -10.17
CA HIS A 91 -10.84 3.55 -10.53
C HIS A 91 -10.95 2.30 -11.41
N SER A 92 -11.89 1.39 -11.12
CA SER A 92 -12.09 0.16 -11.91
C SER A 92 -12.54 0.49 -13.32
N ILE A 93 -13.45 1.47 -13.47
CA ILE A 93 -13.93 1.90 -14.79
C ILE A 93 -12.81 2.54 -15.60
N VAL A 94 -12.00 3.44 -15.00
CA VAL A 94 -10.86 4.08 -15.69
C VAL A 94 -9.87 3.04 -16.21
N VAL A 95 -9.55 2.02 -15.40
CA VAL A 95 -8.66 0.93 -15.84
C VAL A 95 -9.27 0.13 -16.99
N LEU A 96 -10.56 -0.20 -16.92
CA LEU A 96 -11.27 -0.93 -17.98
C LEU A 96 -11.42 -0.12 -19.28
N MET A 97 -11.56 1.20 -19.17
CA MET A 97 -11.57 2.13 -20.31
C MET A 97 -10.19 2.23 -20.98
N ASN A 98 -9.13 1.77 -20.31
CA ASN A 98 -7.74 1.88 -20.76
C ASN A 98 -7.37 3.31 -21.19
N ASN A 99 -7.91 4.31 -20.49
CA ASN A 99 -7.67 5.72 -20.77
C ASN A 99 -6.77 6.33 -19.68
N PRO A 100 -5.46 6.46 -19.94
CA PRO A 100 -4.51 6.95 -18.94
C PRO A 100 -4.65 8.45 -18.65
N LEU A 101 -5.44 9.19 -19.44
CA LEU A 101 -5.66 10.62 -19.26
C LEU A 101 -6.87 10.93 -18.38
N MET A 102 -7.75 9.96 -18.16
CA MET A 102 -8.96 10.14 -17.36
C MET A 102 -8.70 9.68 -15.93
N THR A 103 -8.99 10.54 -14.97
CA THR A 103 -8.86 10.25 -13.54
C THR A 103 -10.21 9.85 -12.94
N ALA A 104 -10.19 9.11 -11.83
CA ALA A 104 -11.42 8.76 -11.10
C ALA A 104 -12.24 9.99 -10.66
N SER A 105 -11.59 11.12 -10.42
CA SER A 105 -12.23 12.39 -10.05
C SER A 105 -12.99 13.04 -11.21
N GLU A 106 -12.51 12.87 -12.45
CA GLU A 106 -13.17 13.43 -13.65
C GLU A 106 -14.37 12.60 -14.09
N LEU A 107 -14.40 11.31 -13.72
CA LEU A 107 -15.50 10.39 -14.05
C LEU A 107 -16.72 10.56 -13.13
N ARG A 108 -16.53 11.12 -11.93
CA ARG A 108 -17.58 11.34 -10.93
C ARG A 108 -18.45 12.55 -11.25
#